data_AF-A0A7W8YPK5-F1
#
_entry.id   AF-A0A7W8YPK5-F1
#
_cell.length_a   1.000
_cell.length_b   1.000
_cell.length_c   1.000
_cell.angle_alpha   90.00
_cell.angle_beta   90.00
_cell.angle_gamma   90.00
#
_symmetry.space_group_name_H-M   'P 1'
#
loop_
_entity.id
_entity.type
_entity.pdbx_description
1 polymer ?
#
loop_
_entity_poly.entity_id
_entity_poly.type
_entity_poly.pdbx_seq_one_letter_code
_entity_poly.pdbx_strand_id
1 'polypeptide(L)'
;MNNYSGSKTVKWDIHLPEKVFHIKGTVSVSNELSIPVKTTRRLWVNHQEVFPQTATVLRPFYDCSFEWGELGQNASYTTALAICLAIFNSERLAENLFICFKEEFVQNFPDGSFELVLEVTRFLNKHNQRLHPNLYSRFCFSAITSSREILLYKDPETGIITADLAENYAMHREYMPDVKLRKLNERKQRLLFRLFAKDDYIVSGYEFPEVMRRVEEMMARFYWRSVEKIITNKLAERYEN
;
A
#
# COMPACT_ATOMS: atom_id res chain seq x y z
N MET A 1 23.13 -18.38 4.19
CA MET A 1 23.72 -17.64 5.32
C MET A 1 22.67 -16.67 5.85
N ASN A 2 22.34 -16.77 7.14
CA ASN A 2 21.35 -15.94 7.83
C ASN A 2 21.95 -14.57 8.19
N ASN A 3 21.48 -13.50 7.54
CA ASN A 3 21.87 -12.11 7.88
C ASN A 3 20.80 -11.35 8.66
N TYR A 4 19.83 -12.03 9.29
CA TYR A 4 18.94 -11.41 10.28
C TYR A 4 19.44 -11.66 11.71
N SER A 5 20.74 -11.45 11.94
CA SER A 5 21.29 -11.28 13.29
C SER A 5 21.02 -9.84 13.74
N GLY A 6 19.95 -9.64 14.53
CA GLY A 6 19.77 -8.47 15.40
C GLY A 6 20.05 -7.10 14.77
N SER A 7 19.58 -6.88 13.54
CA SER A 7 19.90 -5.68 12.75
C SER A 7 19.57 -4.41 13.54
N LYS A 8 20.61 -3.63 13.87
CA LYS A 8 20.48 -2.19 14.16
C LYS A 8 19.49 -1.65 13.16
N THR A 9 18.35 -1.09 13.58
CA THR A 9 17.37 -0.48 12.69
C THR A 9 18.08 0.59 11.86
N VAL A 10 18.52 0.21 10.66
CA VAL A 10 19.20 1.12 9.74
C VAL A 10 18.20 2.19 9.41
N LYS A 11 18.46 3.41 9.90
CA LYS A 11 17.62 4.56 9.62
C LYS A 11 18.02 5.10 8.26
N TRP A 12 17.17 4.86 7.27
CA TRP A 12 17.28 5.51 5.97
C TRP A 12 16.78 6.94 6.10
N ASP A 13 17.62 7.93 5.83
CA ASP A 13 17.18 9.33 5.79
C ASP A 13 17.05 9.77 4.34
N ILE A 14 15.89 10.37 4.03
CA ILE A 14 15.70 11.05 2.75
C ILE A 14 15.85 12.54 3.02
N HIS A 15 16.85 13.15 2.37
CA HIS A 15 17.02 14.59 2.43
C HIS A 15 15.86 15.23 1.66
N LEU A 16 14.91 15.78 2.41
CA LEU A 16 13.83 16.60 1.85
C LEU A 16 14.11 18.04 2.28
N PRO A 17 14.06 19.02 1.36
CA PRO A 17 14.29 20.42 1.68
C PRO A 17 13.23 20.96 2.65
N GLU A 18 12.01 20.42 2.55
CA GLU A 18 10.87 20.73 3.41
C GLU A 18 10.32 19.45 4.04
N LYS A 19 9.80 19.56 5.26
CA LYS A 19 9.12 18.45 5.97
C LYS A 19 7.66 18.76 6.30
N VAL A 20 7.20 19.95 5.94
CA VAL A 20 5.85 20.46 6.16
C VAL A 20 5.30 20.90 4.82
N PHE A 21 4.11 20.42 4.47
CA PHE A 21 3.50 20.63 3.16
C PHE A 21 2.08 21.15 3.30
N HIS A 22 1.69 22.11 2.46
CA HIS A 22 0.32 22.61 2.39
C HIS A 22 -0.47 21.79 1.37
N ILE A 23 -1.50 21.06 1.83
CA ILE A 23 -2.35 20.23 0.97
C ILE A 23 -3.74 20.85 0.91
N LYS A 24 -4.21 21.12 -0.30
CA LYS A 24 -5.55 21.68 -0.54
C LYS A 24 -6.30 20.80 -1.51
N GLY A 25 -7.54 20.46 -1.16
CA GLY A 25 -8.48 19.75 -2.03
C GLY A 25 -9.72 20.60 -2.27
N THR A 26 -10.22 20.66 -3.49
CA THR A 26 -11.50 21.31 -3.79
C THR A 26 -12.45 20.37 -4.49
N VAL A 27 -13.70 20.35 -4.06
CA VAL A 27 -14.81 19.64 -4.69
C VAL A 27 -15.77 20.67 -5.28
N SER A 28 -16.05 20.55 -6.57
CA SER A 28 -17.06 21.35 -7.26
C SER A 28 -18.06 20.43 -7.96
N VAL A 29 -19.35 20.67 -7.74
CA VAL A 29 -20.45 19.93 -8.34
C VAL A 29 -21.00 20.76 -9.50
N SER A 30 -21.09 20.19 -10.70
CA SER A 30 -21.68 20.90 -11.84
C SER A 30 -23.19 21.07 -11.62
N ASN A 31 -23.69 22.31 -11.70
CA ASN A 31 -25.13 22.63 -11.66
C ASN A 31 -25.85 22.40 -13.01
N GLU A 32 -25.19 21.79 -13.98
CA GLU A 32 -25.84 21.40 -15.22
C GLU A 32 -26.84 20.28 -14.91
N LEU A 33 -28.08 20.40 -15.39
CA LEU A 33 -29.16 19.39 -15.28
C LEU A 33 -28.86 18.07 -16.03
N SER A 34 -27.58 17.77 -16.27
CA SER A 34 -27.11 16.54 -16.88
C SER A 34 -27.03 15.44 -15.82
N ILE A 35 -27.81 14.38 -16.01
CA ILE A 35 -27.69 13.14 -15.24
C ILE A 35 -26.64 12.28 -15.97
N PRO A 36 -25.56 11.81 -15.29
CA PRO A 36 -25.24 11.98 -13.88
C PRO A 36 -24.52 13.31 -13.55
N VAL A 37 -24.81 13.87 -12.37
CA VAL A 37 -24.17 15.09 -11.84
C VAL A 37 -22.66 14.93 -11.79
N LYS A 38 -21.92 15.78 -12.51
CA LYS A 38 -20.46 15.68 -12.59
C LYS A 38 -19.83 16.36 -11.37
N THR A 39 -19.22 15.55 -10.50
CA THR A 39 -18.37 16.05 -9.41
C THR A 39 -16.93 16.15 -9.90
N THR A 40 -16.35 17.34 -9.84
CA THR A 40 -14.94 17.60 -10.19
C THR A 40 -14.14 17.81 -8.91
N ARG A 41 -13.04 17.07 -8.76
CA ARG A 41 -12.10 17.20 -7.66
C ARG A 41 -10.74 17.65 -8.17
N ARG A 42 -10.13 18.60 -7.47
CA ARG A 42 -8.80 19.17 -7.78
C ARG A 42 -7.95 19.19 -6.51
N LEU A 43 -6.65 19.10 -6.68
CA LEU A 43 -5.71 18.90 -5.59
C LEU A 43 -4.46 19.77 -5.79
N TRP A 44 -3.97 20.37 -4.71
CA TRP A 44 -2.75 21.17 -4.71
C TRP A 44 -1.83 20.74 -3.57
N VAL A 45 -0.52 20.79 -3.84
CA VAL A 45 0.57 20.57 -2.87
C VAL A 45 1.49 21.77 -2.94
N ASN A 46 1.74 22.45 -1.82
CA ASN A 46 2.52 23.69 -1.75
C ASN A 46 2.07 24.73 -2.79
N HIS A 47 0.76 24.92 -2.90
CA HIS A 47 0.10 25.83 -3.86
C HIS A 47 0.26 25.47 -5.35
N GLN A 48 0.91 24.36 -5.68
CA GLN A 48 1.01 23.84 -7.05
C GLN A 48 -0.07 22.80 -7.29
N GLU A 49 -0.81 22.92 -8.40
CA GLU A 49 -1.82 21.94 -8.76
C GLU A 49 -1.17 20.64 -9.20
N VAL A 50 -1.69 19.53 -8.68
CA VAL A 50 -1.29 18.18 -9.09
C VAL A 50 -2.42 17.53 -9.87
N PHE A 51 -2.05 16.62 -10.77
CA PHE A 51 -2.98 16.02 -11.73
C PHE A 51 -3.03 14.50 -11.54
N PRO A 52 -4.21 13.86 -11.62
CA PRO A 52 -4.32 12.41 -11.40
C PRO A 52 -3.53 11.61 -12.44
N GLN A 53 -3.35 12.16 -13.64
CA GLN A 53 -2.62 11.52 -14.74
C GLN A 53 -1.17 11.17 -14.37
N THR A 54 -0.51 11.97 -13.52
CA THR A 54 0.88 11.68 -13.13
C THR A 54 0.97 10.38 -12.33
N ALA A 55 -0.01 10.13 -11.46
CA ALA A 55 -0.14 8.87 -10.74
C ALA A 55 -0.60 7.71 -11.64
N THR A 56 -1.58 7.95 -12.52
CA THR A 56 -2.11 6.92 -13.43
C THR A 56 -1.06 6.39 -14.40
N VAL A 57 -0.12 7.23 -14.85
CA VAL A 57 1.00 6.77 -15.72
C VAL A 57 1.86 5.71 -15.02
N LEU A 58 2.11 5.87 -13.72
CA LEU A 58 2.87 4.88 -12.94
C LEU A 58 2.02 3.67 -12.53
N ARG A 59 0.72 3.87 -12.34
CA ARG A 59 -0.23 2.85 -11.89
C ARG A 59 -1.56 2.95 -12.64
N PRO A 60 -1.65 2.40 -13.87
CA PRO A 60 -2.83 2.54 -14.72
C PRO A 60 -4.07 1.78 -14.22
N PHE A 61 -3.91 0.92 -13.21
CA PHE A 61 -4.99 0.12 -12.63
C PHE A 61 -5.81 0.85 -11.58
N TYR A 62 -5.39 2.06 -11.16
CA TYR A 62 -6.20 2.92 -10.31
C TYR A 62 -6.99 3.91 -11.16
N ASP A 63 -8.15 4.31 -10.64
CA ASP A 63 -9.03 5.23 -11.36
C ASP A 63 -8.32 6.57 -11.58
N CYS A 64 -8.41 7.10 -12.79
CA CYS A 64 -7.79 8.37 -13.17
C CYS A 64 -8.63 9.57 -12.69
N SER A 65 -8.85 9.65 -11.39
CA SER A 65 -9.58 10.72 -10.72
C SER A 65 -9.02 10.91 -9.31
N PHE A 66 -9.35 12.03 -8.68
CA PHE A 66 -9.09 12.22 -7.27
C PHE A 66 -10.31 11.87 -6.43
N GLU A 67 -10.07 11.19 -5.31
CA GLU A 67 -11.01 10.94 -4.23
C GLU A 67 -10.26 10.85 -2.91
N TRP A 68 -10.92 11.21 -1.81
CA TRP A 68 -10.36 11.21 -0.48
C TRP A 68 -11.47 11.08 0.56
N GLY A 69 -11.07 10.98 1.84
CA GLY A 69 -12.00 10.75 2.93
C GLY A 69 -12.48 9.30 3.00
N GLU A 70 -13.51 9.05 3.79
CA GLU A 70 -14.02 7.70 4.08
C GLU A 70 -14.61 7.03 2.84
N LEU A 71 -15.10 7.85 1.89
CA LEU A 71 -15.69 7.42 0.64
C LEU A 71 -14.67 7.29 -0.50
N GLY A 72 -13.40 7.64 -0.27
CA GLY A 72 -12.35 7.54 -1.28
C GLY A 72 -12.02 6.09 -1.58
N GLN A 73 -12.62 5.54 -2.65
CA GLN A 73 -12.46 4.14 -3.05
C GLN A 73 -11.10 3.93 -3.74
N ASN A 74 -11.06 3.36 -4.94
CA ASN A 74 -9.80 3.11 -5.65
C ASN A 74 -9.07 4.41 -6.04
N ALA A 75 -9.78 5.48 -6.35
CA ALA A 75 -9.21 6.79 -6.68
C ALA A 75 -8.46 7.47 -5.50
N SER A 76 -8.64 6.99 -4.26
CA SER A 76 -7.84 7.45 -3.12
C SER A 76 -6.37 7.02 -3.22
N TYR A 77 -6.08 5.91 -3.90
CA TYR A 77 -4.70 5.51 -4.19
C TYR A 77 -4.04 6.46 -5.21
N THR A 78 -4.77 6.85 -6.26
CA THR A 78 -4.33 7.87 -7.23
C THR A 78 -4.02 9.19 -6.53
N THR A 79 -4.90 9.61 -5.63
CA THR A 79 -4.73 10.83 -4.80
C THR A 79 -3.48 10.74 -3.94
N ALA A 80 -3.28 9.63 -3.22
CA ALA A 80 -2.11 9.44 -2.38
C ALA A 80 -0.81 9.41 -3.18
N LEU A 81 -0.79 8.71 -4.32
CA LEU A 81 0.38 8.62 -5.19
C LEU A 81 0.74 9.98 -5.79
N ALA A 82 -0.25 10.75 -6.26
CA ALA A 82 -0.02 12.10 -6.79
C ALA A 82 0.59 13.05 -5.73
N ILE A 83 0.10 12.99 -4.48
CA ILE A 83 0.69 13.77 -3.38
C ILE A 83 2.12 13.31 -3.09
N CYS A 84 2.35 12.00 -3.02
CA CYS A 84 3.68 11.46 -2.75
C CYS A 84 4.69 11.86 -3.85
N LEU A 85 4.28 11.85 -5.12
CA LEU A 85 5.13 12.32 -6.22
C LEU A 85 5.51 13.79 -6.06
N ALA A 86 4.56 14.64 -5.72
CA ALA A 86 4.80 16.06 -5.50
C ALA A 86 5.70 16.34 -4.28
N ILE A 87 5.52 15.60 -3.19
CA ILE A 87 6.29 15.77 -1.94
C ILE A 87 7.73 15.24 -2.08
N PHE A 88 7.89 14.02 -2.61
CA PHE A 88 9.17 13.32 -2.58
C PHE A 88 10.03 13.54 -3.82
N ASN A 89 9.44 14.05 -4.90
CA ASN A 89 10.10 14.26 -6.19
C ASN A 89 10.90 13.02 -6.65
N SER A 90 10.34 11.82 -6.41
CA SER A 90 10.95 10.54 -6.73
C SER A 90 9.85 9.49 -6.92
N GLU A 91 9.73 8.98 -8.14
CA GLU A 91 8.73 7.96 -8.49
C GLU A 91 8.86 6.73 -7.58
N ARG A 92 10.08 6.21 -7.41
CA ARG A 92 10.34 5.05 -6.56
C ARG A 92 9.91 5.26 -5.11
N LEU A 93 10.27 6.39 -4.50
CA LEU A 93 9.86 6.66 -3.11
C LEU A 93 8.35 6.83 -3.00
N ALA A 94 7.72 7.49 -3.99
CA ALA A 94 6.28 7.66 -4.03
C ALA A 94 5.56 6.30 -4.14
N GLU A 95 6.00 5.42 -5.05
CA GLU A 95 5.49 4.05 -5.20
C GLU A 95 5.66 3.22 -3.92
N ASN A 96 6.77 3.38 -3.21
CA ASN A 96 7.00 2.63 -1.96
C ASN A 96 6.11 3.13 -0.80
N LEU A 97 5.69 4.39 -0.80
CA LEU A 97 5.04 5.04 0.33
C LEU A 97 3.53 5.28 0.16
N PHE A 98 3.00 5.35 -1.06
CA PHE A 98 1.65 5.86 -1.29
C PHE A 98 0.54 5.05 -0.61
N ILE A 99 0.67 3.73 -0.48
CA ILE A 99 -0.32 2.91 0.25
C ILE A 99 -0.38 3.34 1.72
N CYS A 100 0.78 3.43 2.38
CA CYS A 100 0.85 3.85 3.77
C CYS A 100 0.39 5.30 3.93
N PHE A 101 0.73 6.16 2.97
CA PHE A 101 0.30 7.56 2.96
C PHE A 101 -1.23 7.68 2.81
N LYS A 102 -1.83 6.84 1.97
CA LYS A 102 -3.28 6.76 1.79
C LYS A 102 -3.98 6.41 3.09
N GLU A 103 -3.50 5.37 3.78
CA GLU A 103 -4.07 4.90 5.04
C GLU A 103 -3.91 5.88 6.20
N GLU A 104 -2.78 6.58 6.27
CA GLU A 104 -2.49 7.50 7.37
C GLU A 104 -3.14 8.87 7.18
N PHE A 105 -3.17 9.37 5.94
CA PHE A 105 -3.60 10.73 5.65
C PHE A 105 -4.85 10.79 4.78
N VAL A 106 -4.80 10.28 3.55
CA VAL A 106 -5.83 10.54 2.52
C VAL A 106 -7.21 10.02 2.92
N GLN A 107 -7.28 8.85 3.56
CA GLN A 107 -8.54 8.31 4.08
C GLN A 107 -9.18 9.16 5.17
N ASN A 108 -8.38 9.98 5.86
CA ASN A 108 -8.81 10.81 6.98
C ASN A 108 -8.99 12.29 6.59
N PHE A 109 -8.85 12.63 5.30
CA PHE A 109 -9.16 13.98 4.83
C PHE A 109 -10.66 14.24 4.88
N PRO A 110 -11.10 15.50 5.07
CA PRO A 110 -12.51 15.85 5.00
C PRO A 110 -13.11 15.46 3.65
N ASP A 111 -14.30 14.85 3.61
CA ASP A 111 -14.94 14.41 2.36
C ASP A 111 -15.22 15.56 1.35
N GLY A 112 -15.31 16.78 1.86
CA GLY A 112 -15.52 18.01 1.08
C GLY A 112 -14.22 18.68 0.62
N SER A 113 -14.33 19.97 0.31
CA SER A 113 -13.15 20.83 0.10
C SER A 113 -12.41 21.01 1.44
N PHE A 114 -11.08 21.06 1.39
CA PHE A 114 -10.24 21.18 2.57
C PHE A 114 -8.94 21.94 2.28
N GLU A 115 -8.32 22.42 3.35
CA GLU A 115 -6.96 22.93 3.37
C GLU A 115 -6.29 22.48 4.67
N LEU A 116 -5.16 21.79 4.55
CA LEU A 116 -4.48 21.11 5.64
C LEU A 116 -2.97 21.36 5.54
N VAL A 117 -2.31 21.32 6.69
CA VAL A 117 -0.84 21.33 6.79
C VAL A 117 -0.39 19.96 7.24
N LEU A 118 0.49 19.33 6.48
CA LEU A 118 0.93 17.96 6.68
C LEU A 118 2.43 17.92 7.00
N GLU A 119 2.78 17.34 8.15
CA GLU A 119 4.15 17.18 8.63
C GLU A 119 4.58 15.72 8.47
N VAL A 120 5.56 15.43 7.62
CA VAL A 120 5.89 14.05 7.20
C VAL A 120 6.93 13.36 8.06
N THR A 121 7.59 14.02 9.02
CA THR A 121 8.74 13.42 9.74
C THR A 121 8.33 12.19 10.53
N ARG A 122 7.19 12.25 11.23
CA ARG A 122 6.66 11.11 11.98
C ARG A 122 6.30 9.94 11.06
N PHE A 123 5.67 10.23 9.93
CA PHE A 123 5.33 9.24 8.90
C PHE A 123 6.58 8.53 8.35
N LEU A 124 7.61 9.30 7.96
CA LEU A 124 8.86 8.75 7.41
C LEU A 124 9.63 7.93 8.45
N ASN A 125 9.64 8.36 9.72
CA ASN A 125 10.26 7.58 10.79
C ASN A 125 9.51 6.26 11.02
N LYS A 126 8.17 6.27 10.98
CA LYS A 126 7.33 5.08 11.14
C LYS A 126 7.51 4.09 9.99
N HIS A 127 7.66 4.58 8.75
CA HIS A 127 7.78 3.78 7.53
C HIS A 127 9.20 3.71 7.00
N ASN A 128 10.21 3.84 7.86
CA ASN A 128 11.61 3.97 7.47
C ASN A 128 12.13 2.84 6.57
N GLN A 129 11.68 1.61 6.79
CA GLN A 129 12.02 0.45 5.96
C GLN A 129 11.66 0.63 4.48
N ARG A 130 10.64 1.45 4.16
CA ARG A 130 10.20 1.75 2.79
C ARG A 130 11.04 2.79 2.08
N LEU A 131 11.94 3.45 2.80
CA LEU A 131 12.87 4.45 2.26
C LEU A 131 14.14 3.80 1.68
N HIS A 132 14.27 2.48 1.81
CA HIS A 132 15.43 1.76 1.31
C HIS A 132 15.60 1.98 -0.22
N PRO A 133 16.78 2.38 -0.72
CA PRO A 133 16.98 2.69 -2.13
C PRO A 133 16.67 1.49 -3.04
N ASN A 134 17.11 0.29 -2.66
CA ASN A 134 16.87 -0.89 -3.50
C ASN A 134 15.53 -1.60 -3.24
N LEU A 135 14.55 -0.91 -2.65
CA LEU A 135 13.20 -1.41 -2.50
C LEU A 135 12.31 -0.91 -3.65
N TYR A 136 11.50 -1.82 -4.17
CA TYR A 136 10.59 -1.58 -5.28
C TYR A 136 9.19 -2.07 -4.92
N SER A 137 8.21 -1.18 -4.99
CA SER A 137 6.80 -1.57 -5.02
C SER A 137 6.43 -1.96 -6.44
N ARG A 138 5.82 -3.13 -6.62
CA ARG A 138 5.35 -3.61 -7.92
C ARG A 138 3.89 -3.95 -7.86
N PHE A 139 3.22 -3.60 -8.95
CA PHE A 139 1.83 -3.96 -9.11
C PHE A 139 1.70 -5.47 -9.33
N CYS A 140 0.79 -6.09 -8.59
CA CYS A 140 0.58 -7.53 -8.55
C CYS A 140 -0.93 -7.76 -8.44
N PHE A 141 -1.58 -8.10 -9.56
CA PHE A 141 -3.02 -8.35 -9.57
C PHE A 141 -3.30 -9.79 -9.19
N SER A 142 -3.86 -9.97 -8.00
CA SER A 142 -4.44 -11.26 -7.62
C SER A 142 -5.95 -11.14 -7.59
N ALA A 143 -6.63 -11.85 -8.50
CA ALA A 143 -8.08 -11.99 -8.49
C ALA A 143 -8.62 -12.65 -7.19
N ILE A 144 -7.74 -13.31 -6.44
CA ILE A 144 -8.09 -14.09 -5.24
C ILE A 144 -7.90 -13.26 -3.97
N THR A 145 -6.83 -12.47 -3.88
CA THR A 145 -6.47 -11.74 -2.66
C THR A 145 -6.73 -10.23 -2.74
N SER A 146 -7.26 -9.74 -3.86
CA SER A 146 -7.45 -8.30 -4.15
C SER A 146 -6.17 -7.47 -3.93
N SER A 147 -5.01 -8.14 -3.99
CA SER A 147 -3.72 -7.48 -3.91
C SER A 147 -3.52 -6.59 -5.12
N ARG A 148 -2.86 -5.45 -4.87
CA ARG A 148 -2.39 -4.57 -5.93
C ARG A 148 -0.91 -4.27 -5.83
N GLU A 149 -0.27 -4.36 -4.67
CA GLU A 149 1.17 -4.03 -4.54
C GLU A 149 1.92 -5.06 -3.71
N ILE A 150 3.13 -5.38 -4.14
CA ILE A 150 4.10 -6.20 -3.43
C ILE A 150 5.45 -5.49 -3.36
N LEU A 151 6.17 -5.71 -2.27
CA LEU A 151 7.49 -5.15 -2.02
C LEU A 151 8.58 -6.15 -2.39
N LEU A 152 9.53 -5.67 -3.19
CA LEU A 152 10.66 -6.43 -3.71
C LEU A 152 11.95 -5.69 -3.40
N TYR A 153 12.89 -6.36 -2.75
CA TYR A 153 14.22 -5.85 -2.46
C TYR A 153 15.22 -6.40 -3.48
N LYS A 154 16.01 -5.54 -4.14
CA LYS A 154 17.10 -5.97 -5.02
C LYS A 154 18.45 -5.74 -4.35
N ASP A 155 19.20 -6.79 -4.10
CA ASP A 155 20.56 -6.67 -3.59
C ASP A 155 21.46 -6.01 -4.65
N PRO A 156 22.13 -4.88 -4.34
CA PRO A 156 22.99 -4.19 -5.31
C PRO A 156 24.29 -4.94 -5.62
N GLU A 157 24.77 -5.81 -4.73
CA GLU A 157 26.02 -6.54 -4.92
C GLU A 157 25.79 -7.84 -5.70
N THR A 158 24.77 -8.60 -5.30
CA THR A 158 24.50 -9.92 -5.88
C THR A 158 23.47 -9.87 -7.00
N GLY A 159 22.70 -8.79 -7.10
CA GLY A 159 21.56 -8.67 -8.02
C GLY A 159 20.33 -9.49 -7.61
N ILE A 160 20.43 -10.28 -6.53
CA ILE A 160 19.35 -11.15 -6.05
C ILE A 160 18.16 -10.29 -5.62
N ILE A 161 16.98 -10.64 -6.11
CA ILE A 161 15.72 -10.02 -5.74
C ILE A 161 15.07 -10.89 -4.68
N THR A 162 14.61 -10.30 -3.59
CA THR A 162 13.90 -10.99 -2.52
C THR A 162 12.56 -10.33 -2.21
N ALA A 163 11.60 -11.12 -1.77
CA ALA A 163 10.29 -10.68 -1.31
C ALA A 163 9.96 -11.34 0.04
N ASP A 164 9.73 -10.55 1.08
CA ASP A 164 9.19 -11.08 2.35
C ASP A 164 7.67 -11.27 2.19
N LEU A 165 7.26 -12.53 2.06
CA LEU A 165 5.86 -12.87 1.87
C LEU A 165 4.98 -12.51 3.06
N ALA A 166 5.51 -12.48 4.29
CA ALA A 166 4.72 -12.14 5.47
C ALA A 166 4.39 -10.64 5.51
N GLU A 167 5.32 -9.78 5.09
CA GLU A 167 5.06 -8.34 4.95
C GLU A 167 4.04 -8.09 3.84
N ASN A 168 4.24 -8.72 2.67
CA ASN A 168 3.30 -8.63 1.55
C ASN A 168 1.91 -9.11 1.96
N TYR A 169 1.81 -10.31 2.57
CA TYR A 169 0.53 -10.88 3.00
C TYR A 169 -0.26 -9.97 3.95
N ALA A 170 0.43 -9.34 4.90
CA ALA A 170 -0.21 -8.44 5.86
C ALA A 170 -0.78 -7.17 5.22
N MET A 171 -0.20 -6.70 4.11
CA MET A 171 -0.72 -5.55 3.38
C MET A 171 -2.06 -5.82 2.67
N HIS A 172 -2.46 -7.09 2.49
CA HIS A 172 -3.65 -7.44 1.72
C HIS A 172 -4.94 -7.53 2.52
N ARG A 173 -4.90 -7.38 3.85
CA ARG A 173 -6.12 -7.48 4.63
C ARG A 173 -6.79 -6.12 4.77
N GLU A 174 -7.99 -6.04 4.21
CA GLU A 174 -8.83 -4.85 4.21
C GLU A 174 -9.29 -4.41 5.61
N TYR A 175 -9.56 -3.10 5.64
CA TYR A 175 -10.14 -2.25 6.68
C TYR A 175 -10.69 -2.96 7.93
N MET A 176 -10.03 -2.69 9.06
CA MET A 176 -10.58 -2.86 10.39
C MET A 176 -10.61 -1.49 11.10
N PRO A 177 -11.78 -1.01 11.56
CA PRO A 177 -11.91 0.27 12.25
C PRO A 177 -11.08 0.33 13.54
N ASP A 178 -11.02 -0.76 14.29
CA ASP A 178 -10.21 -0.86 15.51
C ASP A 178 -8.74 -1.11 15.15
N VAL A 179 -7.92 -0.06 15.30
CA VAL A 179 -6.47 -0.08 15.04
C VAL A 179 -5.73 -1.12 15.90
N LYS A 180 -6.12 -1.32 17.16
CA LYS A 180 -5.47 -2.29 18.05
C LYS A 180 -5.78 -3.71 17.59
N LEU A 181 -7.05 -3.99 17.30
CA LEU A 181 -7.47 -5.29 16.80
C LEU A 181 -6.88 -5.59 15.43
N ARG A 182 -6.82 -4.58 14.54
CA ARG A 182 -6.17 -4.69 13.23
C ARG A 182 -4.72 -5.11 13.35
N LYS A 183 -3.93 -4.37 14.14
CA LYS A 183 -2.51 -4.69 14.39
C LYS A 183 -2.32 -6.07 15.01
N LEU A 184 -3.19 -6.47 15.92
CA LEU A 184 -3.15 -7.82 16.51
C LEU A 184 -3.42 -8.89 15.44
N ASN A 185 -4.41 -8.68 14.58
CA ASN A 185 -4.76 -9.60 13.51
C ASN A 185 -3.67 -9.70 12.43
N GLU A 186 -3.10 -8.56 12.01
CA GLU A 186 -1.93 -8.53 11.12
C GLU A 186 -0.78 -9.34 11.70
N ARG A 187 -0.46 -9.17 13.00
CA ARG A 187 0.59 -9.95 13.68
C ARG A 187 0.29 -11.45 13.69
N LYS A 188 -0.93 -11.83 14.04
CA LYS A 188 -1.36 -13.25 14.04
C LYS A 188 -1.25 -13.85 12.64
N GLN A 189 -1.68 -13.12 11.62
CA GLN A 189 -1.61 -13.57 10.24
C GLN A 189 -0.18 -13.69 9.73
N ARG A 190 0.69 -12.72 10.01
CA ARG A 190 2.13 -12.82 9.69
C ARG A 190 2.73 -14.07 10.31
N LEU A 191 2.41 -14.36 11.57
CA LEU A 191 2.89 -15.56 12.25
C LEU A 191 2.38 -16.83 11.58
N LEU A 192 1.07 -16.91 11.30
CA LEU A 192 0.47 -18.05 10.61
C LEU A 192 1.05 -18.26 9.20
N PHE A 193 1.26 -17.17 8.46
CA PHE A 193 1.85 -17.22 7.13
C PHE A 193 3.30 -17.69 7.19
N ARG A 194 4.10 -17.18 8.13
CA ARG A 194 5.48 -17.65 8.36
C ARG A 194 5.53 -19.14 8.73
N LEU A 195 4.58 -19.62 9.53
CA LEU A 195 4.47 -21.05 9.84
C LEU A 195 4.10 -21.88 8.62
N PHE A 196 3.18 -21.39 7.78
CA PHE A 196 2.78 -22.05 6.53
C PHE A 196 3.92 -22.12 5.51
N ALA A 197 4.64 -21.01 5.32
CA ALA A 197 5.69 -20.86 4.33
C ALA A 197 7.09 -21.12 4.91
N LYS A 198 7.22 -21.88 6.01
CA LYS A 198 8.42 -22.01 6.86
C LYS A 198 9.77 -21.91 6.14
N ASP A 199 9.94 -22.63 5.04
CA ASP A 199 11.22 -22.70 4.30
C ASP A 199 11.31 -21.73 3.11
N ASP A 200 10.19 -21.13 2.68
CA ASP A 200 10.04 -20.31 1.46
C ASP A 200 9.41 -18.93 1.74
N TYR A 201 9.28 -18.49 3.00
CA TYR A 201 8.60 -17.24 3.33
C TYR A 201 9.37 -16.00 2.83
N ILE A 202 10.65 -16.14 2.51
CA ILE A 202 11.42 -15.20 1.69
C ILE A 202 11.61 -15.84 0.32
N VAL A 203 10.95 -15.29 -0.68
CA VAL A 203 11.11 -15.75 -2.06
C VAL A 203 12.26 -14.98 -2.69
N SER A 204 13.20 -15.69 -3.30
CA SER A 204 14.34 -15.09 -4.00
C SER A 204 14.42 -15.53 -5.46
N GLY A 205 14.92 -14.65 -6.32
CA GLY A 205 15.18 -14.88 -7.74
C GLY A 205 16.08 -13.81 -8.33
N TYR A 206 16.27 -13.80 -9.65
CA TYR A 206 17.10 -12.79 -10.33
C TYR A 206 16.29 -11.81 -11.19
N GLU A 207 15.04 -12.16 -11.49
CA GLU A 207 14.13 -11.32 -12.26
C GLU A 207 12.88 -10.94 -11.45
N PHE A 208 12.44 -9.69 -11.58
CA PHE A 208 11.23 -9.24 -10.87
C PHE A 208 10.01 -10.11 -11.22
N PRO A 209 9.66 -10.38 -12.51
CA PRO A 209 8.49 -11.18 -12.85
C PRO A 209 8.52 -12.60 -12.26
N GLU A 210 9.70 -13.22 -12.19
CA GLU A 210 9.90 -14.54 -11.60
C GLU A 210 9.53 -14.55 -10.11
N VAL A 211 10.09 -13.60 -9.35
CA VAL A 211 9.83 -13.47 -7.91
C VAL A 211 8.36 -13.13 -7.68
N MET A 212 7.79 -12.20 -8.45
CA MET A 212 6.39 -11.79 -8.33
C MET A 212 5.42 -12.96 -8.53
N ARG A 213 5.61 -13.78 -9.58
CA ARG A 213 4.77 -14.95 -9.84
C ARG A 213 4.81 -15.96 -8.68
N ARG A 214 6.00 -16.24 -8.14
CA ARG A 214 6.18 -17.17 -7.02
C ARG A 214 5.52 -16.65 -5.73
N VAL A 215 5.63 -15.34 -5.49
CA VAL A 215 4.94 -14.64 -4.39
C VAL A 215 3.42 -14.83 -4.51
N GLU A 216 2.85 -14.51 -5.67
CA GLU A 216 1.42 -14.67 -5.95
C GLU A 216 0.93 -16.11 -5.70
N GLU A 217 1.65 -17.10 -6.23
CA GLU A 217 1.30 -18.53 -6.10
C GLU A 217 1.30 -19.00 -4.64
N MET A 218 2.27 -18.55 -3.83
CA MET A 218 2.32 -18.92 -2.42
C MET A 218 1.20 -18.26 -1.62
N MET A 219 0.90 -17.01 -1.91
CA MET A 219 -0.12 -16.24 -1.21
C MET A 219 -1.54 -16.72 -1.54
N ALA A 220 -1.79 -17.05 -2.81
CA ALA A 220 -3.04 -17.67 -3.23
C ALA A 220 -3.27 -19.02 -2.54
N ARG A 221 -2.22 -19.86 -2.45
CA ARG A 221 -2.31 -21.16 -1.74
C ARG A 221 -2.64 -21.00 -0.26
N PHE A 222 -2.01 -20.03 0.42
CA PHE A 222 -2.32 -19.76 1.82
C PHE A 222 -3.77 -19.30 2.02
N TYR A 223 -4.25 -18.41 1.14
CA TYR A 223 -5.63 -17.92 1.17
C TYR A 223 -6.62 -19.07 1.04
N TRP A 224 -6.47 -19.93 0.02
CA TRP A 224 -7.37 -21.06 -0.21
C TRP A 224 -7.41 -22.05 0.95
N ARG A 225 -6.25 -22.40 1.53
CA ARG A 225 -6.21 -23.25 2.72
C ARG A 225 -6.89 -22.61 3.93
N SER A 226 -6.78 -21.29 4.07
CA SER A 226 -7.44 -20.56 5.14
C SER A 226 -8.96 -20.57 4.97
N VAL A 227 -9.46 -20.40 3.74
CA VAL A 227 -10.89 -20.47 3.41
C VAL A 227 -11.43 -21.89 3.61
N GLU A 228 -10.73 -22.91 3.10
CA GLU A 228 -11.09 -24.31 3.26
C GLU A 228 -11.29 -24.67 4.73
N LYS A 229 -10.32 -24.32 5.59
CA LYS A 229 -10.42 -24.54 7.05
C LYS A 229 -11.65 -23.89 7.68
N ILE A 230 -12.01 -22.66 7.26
CA ILE A 230 -13.21 -21.97 7.76
C ILE A 230 -14.48 -22.71 7.32
N ILE A 231 -14.55 -23.15 6.06
CA ILE A 231 -15.69 -23.88 5.53
C ILE A 231 -15.85 -25.21 6.27
N THR A 232 -14.77 -25.99 6.41
CA THR A 232 -14.79 -27.29 7.10
C THR A 232 -15.24 -27.16 8.56
N ASN A 233 -14.72 -26.16 9.29
CA ASN A 233 -15.14 -25.92 10.67
C ASN A 233 -16.63 -25.55 10.77
N LYS A 234 -17.12 -24.67 9.89
CA LYS A 234 -18.55 -24.30 9.85
C LYS A 234 -19.47 -25.47 9.51
N LEU A 235 -19.01 -26.38 8.66
CA LEU A 235 -19.76 -27.61 8.35
C LEU A 235 -19.79 -28.53 9.57
N ALA A 236 -18.66 -28.77 10.24
CA ALA A 236 -18.61 -29.59 11.45
C ALA A 236 -19.54 -29.05 12.56
N GLU A 237 -19.49 -27.74 12.85
CA GLU A 237 -20.37 -27.08 13.81
C GLU A 237 -21.87 -27.21 13.47
N ARG A 238 -22.21 -27.35 12.18
CA ARG A 238 -23.59 -27.48 11.71
C ARG A 238 -24.11 -28.92 11.73
N TYR A 239 -23.22 -29.92 11.73
CA TYR A 239 -23.58 -31.34 11.79
C TYR A 239 -23.39 -31.95 13.19
N GLU A 240 -22.75 -31.25 14.11
CA GLU A 240 -22.66 -31.62 15.54
C GLU A 240 -23.74 -30.96 16.42
N ASN A 241 -24.64 -30.15 15.84
CA ASN A 241 -25.88 -29.65 16.45
C ASN A 241 -27.11 -30.25 15.77
#